data_AF-A0A0Q5IS53-F1
#
_entry.id   AF-A0A0Q5IS53-F1
#
_cell.length_a   1.000
_cell.length_b   1.000
_cell.length_c   1.000
_cell.angle_alpha   90.00
_cell.angle_beta   90.00
_cell.angle_gamma   90.00
#
_symmetry.space_group_name_H-M   'P 1'
#
loop_
_entity.id
_entity.type
_entity.pdbx_description
1 polymer ?
#
loop_
_entity_poly.entity_id
_entity_poly.type
_entity_poly.pdbx_seq_one_letter_code
_entity_poly.pdbx_strand_id
1 'polypeptide(L)'
;MPPPRPLRAAVATVALVALTACSASVVGDPAPPPSASPTPTHAPLTFEQAAAALTPALVPTATVTRCDEYEPGSPEAQEYLDQVAQEVAASGGTAAPLPSPTLPQCGNPLLGDLRAASVAGHAFALGDPIEVPVAGGASRAIEVYEMPDADAAQTAVATEAADIDGWAVDQETPRVDNPDGTYLPRTVTSAAGVDEVDLPGWTAYVLTRDEASFQDDGSAAADPYSAAHLWAERDGLVVRVQVVGDTPGQAVATALATATQYLQALSG
;
A
#
# COMPACT_ATOMS: atom_id res chain seq x y z
N MET A 1 -18.03 -2.35 -56.85
CA MET A 1 -19.40 -2.72 -56.44
C MET A 1 -19.32 -3.99 -55.62
N PRO A 2 -19.55 -3.95 -54.31
CA PRO A 2 -19.61 -5.15 -53.47
C PRO A 2 -21.03 -5.76 -53.52
N PRO A 3 -21.21 -7.09 -53.58
CA PRO A 3 -22.51 -7.70 -53.30
C PRO A 3 -22.78 -7.76 -51.78
N PRO A 4 -24.06 -7.71 -51.36
CA PRO A 4 -24.47 -7.48 -49.96
C PRO A 4 -24.80 -8.75 -49.16
N ARG A 5 -24.31 -8.78 -47.89
CA ARG A 5 -24.91 -9.31 -46.63
C ARG A 5 -25.39 -10.80 -46.58
N PRO A 6 -25.96 -11.30 -45.47
CA PRO A 6 -25.35 -11.61 -44.16
C PRO A 6 -25.70 -13.05 -43.68
N LEU A 7 -24.81 -13.73 -42.94
CA LEU A 7 -25.21 -14.83 -42.03
C LEU A 7 -25.23 -14.23 -40.60
N ARG A 8 -26.35 -14.04 -39.89
CA ARG A 8 -27.39 -14.97 -39.40
C ARG A 8 -26.84 -16.19 -38.63
N ALA A 9 -26.65 -16.01 -37.32
CA ALA A 9 -26.85 -17.03 -36.29
C ALA A 9 -27.10 -16.27 -34.96
N ALA A 10 -28.35 -16.11 -34.54
CA ALA A 10 -29.16 -17.04 -33.74
C ALA A 10 -29.09 -16.69 -32.24
N VAL A 11 -30.07 -15.89 -31.83
CA VAL A 11 -30.51 -15.65 -30.45
C VAL A 11 -30.96 -16.96 -29.82
N ALA A 12 -30.59 -17.21 -28.57
CA ALA A 12 -31.29 -18.13 -27.69
C ALA A 12 -31.31 -17.58 -26.26
N THR A 13 -32.37 -16.82 -25.96
CA THR A 13 -32.83 -16.51 -24.62
C THR A 13 -33.93 -17.51 -24.22
N VAL A 14 -34.10 -17.68 -22.91
CA VAL A 14 -35.24 -18.27 -22.19
C VAL A 14 -35.16 -19.77 -21.84
N ALA A 15 -35.01 -20.02 -20.53
CA ALA A 15 -35.70 -21.11 -19.86
C ALA A 15 -36.30 -20.56 -18.56
N LEU A 16 -37.57 -20.15 -18.65
CA LEU A 16 -38.49 -19.93 -17.53
C LEU A 16 -39.32 -21.21 -17.43
N VAL A 17 -39.29 -21.90 -16.28
CA VAL A 17 -40.25 -22.97 -15.97
C VAL A 17 -41.07 -22.53 -14.77
N ALA A 18 -42.37 -22.38 -15.00
CA ALA A 18 -43.41 -22.19 -14.02
C ALA A 18 -44.15 -23.52 -13.77
N LEU A 19 -44.52 -23.79 -12.52
CA LEU A 19 -45.61 -24.70 -12.12
C LEU A 19 -46.24 -24.12 -10.83
N THR A 20 -47.33 -23.36 -10.95
CA THR A 20 -48.75 -23.72 -10.71
C THR A 20 -49.24 -23.60 -9.25
N ALA A 21 -49.99 -22.52 -9.03
CA ALA A 21 -51.16 -22.28 -8.16
C ALA A 21 -51.54 -23.24 -7.00
N CYS A 22 -51.81 -22.65 -5.83
CA CYS A 22 -53.06 -22.85 -5.08
C CYS A 22 -53.25 -21.75 -4.01
N SER A 23 -54.43 -21.13 -4.02
CA SER A 23 -54.87 -20.09 -3.09
C SER A 23 -55.26 -20.70 -1.73
N ALA A 24 -54.73 -20.18 -0.63
CA ALA A 24 -55.36 -20.27 0.70
C ALA A 24 -54.89 -19.12 1.59
N SER A 25 -55.84 -18.29 2.02
CA SER A 25 -55.65 -17.25 3.03
C SER A 25 -55.38 -17.88 4.40
N VAL A 26 -54.27 -17.53 5.05
CA VAL A 26 -54.09 -17.67 6.50
C VAL A 26 -53.40 -16.43 7.03
N VAL A 27 -54.13 -15.68 7.85
CA VAL A 27 -53.60 -14.65 8.75
C VAL A 27 -52.73 -15.36 9.78
N GLY A 28 -51.45 -15.06 9.81
CA GLY A 28 -50.49 -15.54 10.81
C GLY A 28 -49.35 -14.54 10.93
N ASP A 29 -48.98 -14.20 12.15
CA ASP A 29 -47.93 -13.24 12.50
C ASP A 29 -46.64 -13.44 11.68
N PRO A 30 -45.91 -12.36 11.35
CA PRO A 30 -44.65 -12.49 10.63
C PRO A 30 -43.69 -13.37 11.45
N ALA A 31 -43.23 -14.44 10.82
CA ALA A 31 -42.17 -15.28 11.36
C ALA A 31 -40.95 -14.41 11.67
N PRO A 32 -40.29 -14.59 12.83
CA PRO A 32 -39.06 -13.87 13.13
C PRO A 32 -38.03 -14.15 12.03
N PRO A 33 -37.25 -13.15 11.61
CA PRO A 33 -36.21 -13.34 10.61
C PRO A 33 -35.26 -14.46 11.06
N PRO A 34 -34.69 -15.25 10.12
CA PRO A 34 -33.70 -16.25 10.49
C PRO A 34 -32.58 -15.57 11.26
N SER A 35 -32.25 -16.11 12.44
CA SER A 35 -31.12 -15.66 13.24
C SER A 35 -29.88 -15.59 12.34
N ALA A 36 -29.31 -14.39 12.21
CA ALA A 36 -28.03 -14.22 11.57
C ALA A 36 -27.05 -15.19 12.21
N SER A 37 -26.40 -16.02 11.39
CA SER A 37 -25.25 -16.79 11.83
C SER A 37 -24.26 -15.83 12.49
N PRO A 38 -23.65 -16.18 13.64
CA PRO A 38 -22.68 -15.30 14.28
C PRO A 38 -21.54 -15.05 13.28
N THR A 39 -21.34 -13.78 12.93
CA THR A 39 -20.13 -13.34 12.22
C THR A 39 -18.94 -13.86 13.04
N PRO A 40 -17.97 -14.55 12.43
CA PRO A 40 -16.78 -14.99 13.15
C PRO A 40 -16.19 -13.79 13.87
N THR A 41 -16.23 -13.81 15.20
CA THR A 41 -15.63 -12.76 16.01
C THR A 41 -14.14 -13.02 15.98
N HIS A 42 -13.44 -12.39 15.04
CA HIS A 42 -11.99 -12.38 15.07
C HIS A 42 -11.55 -11.62 16.33
N ALA A 43 -10.55 -12.15 17.03
CA ALA A 43 -9.94 -11.41 18.12
C ALA A 43 -9.39 -10.08 17.58
N PRO A 44 -9.54 -8.97 18.31
CA PRO A 44 -8.98 -7.69 17.90
C PRO A 44 -7.46 -7.81 17.80
N LEU A 45 -6.90 -7.31 16.70
CA LEU A 45 -5.46 -7.28 16.46
C LEU A 45 -4.81 -6.16 17.28
N THR A 46 -3.70 -6.44 17.97
CA THR A 46 -2.94 -5.40 18.68
C THR A 46 -1.79 -4.85 17.85
N PHE A 47 -1.33 -3.64 18.16
CA PHE A 47 -0.17 -3.05 17.51
C PHE A 47 1.09 -3.90 17.66
N GLU A 48 1.31 -4.52 18.83
CA GLU A 48 2.48 -5.37 19.07
C GLU A 48 2.47 -6.62 18.17
N GLN A 49 1.29 -7.22 17.96
CA GLN A 49 1.12 -8.32 17.01
C GLN A 49 1.41 -7.84 15.58
N ALA A 50 0.91 -6.66 15.22
CA ALA A 50 1.11 -6.06 13.92
C ALA A 50 2.58 -5.72 13.63
N ALA A 51 3.29 -5.15 14.60
CA ALA A 51 4.71 -4.81 14.50
C ALA A 51 5.61 -6.07 14.51
N ALA A 52 5.25 -7.10 15.26
CA ALA A 52 6.00 -8.36 15.29
C ALA A 52 5.98 -9.09 13.93
N ALA A 53 4.90 -8.95 13.16
CA ALA A 53 4.79 -9.52 11.82
C ALA A 53 5.64 -8.79 10.76
N LEU A 54 6.14 -7.58 11.05
CA LEU A 54 7.07 -6.88 10.16
C LEU A 54 8.43 -7.59 10.17
N THR A 55 8.72 -8.35 9.13
CA THR A 55 9.99 -9.05 8.98
C THR A 55 10.75 -8.57 7.75
N PRO A 56 12.10 -8.61 7.76
CA PRO A 56 12.91 -8.27 6.58
C PRO A 56 12.58 -9.09 5.33
N ALA A 57 11.97 -10.27 5.47
CA ALA A 57 11.58 -11.12 4.34
C ALA A 57 10.44 -10.52 3.50
N LEU A 58 9.70 -9.55 4.04
CA LEU A 58 8.62 -8.86 3.33
C LEU A 58 9.15 -7.83 2.31
N VAL A 59 10.42 -7.44 2.41
CA VAL A 59 11.05 -6.42 1.58
C VAL A 59 12.28 -6.96 0.84
N PRO A 60 12.69 -6.33 -0.27
CA PRO A 60 13.98 -6.62 -0.88
C PRO A 60 15.14 -6.42 0.11
N THR A 61 16.16 -7.28 0.07
CA THR A 61 17.12 -7.43 1.17
C THR A 61 18.51 -6.84 0.91
N ALA A 62 18.74 -6.13 -0.20
CA ALA A 62 20.07 -5.56 -0.45
C ALA A 62 20.40 -4.45 0.56
N THR A 63 19.39 -3.68 0.97
CA THR A 63 19.45 -2.81 2.14
C THR A 63 18.09 -2.86 2.81
N VAL A 64 18.08 -3.12 4.13
CA VAL A 64 16.85 -3.15 4.94
C VAL A 64 16.98 -2.16 6.08
N THR A 65 15.94 -1.37 6.28
CA THR A 65 15.80 -0.43 7.39
C THR A 65 14.54 -0.78 8.16
N ARG A 66 14.66 -0.94 9.48
CA ARG A 66 13.54 -1.17 10.38
C ARG A 66 13.43 0.01 11.35
N CYS A 67 12.21 0.42 11.63
CA CYS A 67 11.90 1.38 12.67
C CYS A 67 10.73 0.85 13.49
N ASP A 68 10.86 0.84 14.81
CA ASP A 68 9.77 0.51 15.73
C ASP A 68 9.68 1.65 16.75
N GLU A 69 8.59 2.43 16.75
CA GLU A 69 8.39 3.45 17.76
C GLU A 69 8.01 2.81 19.10
N TYR A 70 8.60 3.34 20.17
CA TYR A 70 8.33 2.91 21.52
C TYR A 70 7.58 3.99 22.28
N GLU A 71 6.63 3.58 23.13
CA GLU A 71 5.94 4.50 24.03
C GLU A 71 6.96 5.15 24.98
N PRO A 72 7.07 6.49 25.02
CA PRO A 72 8.02 7.16 25.89
C PRO A 72 7.84 6.78 27.36
N GLY A 73 8.89 6.26 27.99
CA GLY A 73 8.88 5.83 29.39
C GLY A 73 8.45 4.37 29.63
N SER A 74 8.14 3.62 28.57
CA SER A 74 7.96 2.16 28.65
C SER A 74 9.28 1.44 28.98
N PRO A 75 9.21 0.21 29.54
CA PRO A 75 10.38 -0.64 29.71
C PRO A 75 11.15 -0.87 28.39
N GLU A 76 10.44 -1.09 27.29
CA GLU A 76 10.99 -1.34 25.97
C GLU A 76 11.72 -0.11 25.40
N ALA A 77 11.15 1.08 25.60
CA ALA A 77 11.81 2.35 25.27
C ALA A 77 13.12 2.52 26.05
N GLN A 78 13.13 2.16 27.34
CA GLN A 78 14.32 2.26 28.18
C GLN A 78 15.39 1.25 27.75
N GLU A 79 15.00 0.00 27.47
CA GLU A 79 15.91 -1.03 26.96
C GLU A 79 16.57 -0.62 25.64
N TYR A 80 15.78 -0.05 24.71
CA TYR A 80 16.31 0.48 23.45
C TYR A 80 17.29 1.64 23.68
N LEU A 81 16.94 2.62 24.51
CA LEU A 81 17.82 3.76 24.82
C LEU A 81 19.12 3.29 25.50
N ASP A 82 19.04 2.30 26.39
CA ASP A 82 20.20 1.70 27.05
C ASP A 82 21.11 0.96 26.06
N GLN A 83 20.52 0.22 25.10
CA GLN A 83 21.27 -0.43 24.03
C GLN A 83 21.99 0.59 23.14
N VAL A 84 21.29 1.62 22.66
CA VAL A 84 21.87 2.69 21.83
C VAL A 84 22.96 3.43 22.61
N ALA A 85 22.75 3.70 23.90
CA ALA A 85 23.78 4.29 24.76
C ALA A 85 25.05 3.43 24.82
N GLN A 86 24.90 2.11 24.91
CA GLN A 86 26.02 1.17 24.92
C GLN A 86 26.75 1.12 23.57
N GLU A 87 26.03 1.11 22.45
CA GLU A 87 26.60 1.12 21.10
C GLU A 87 27.38 2.42 20.83
N VAL A 88 26.80 3.56 21.23
CA VAL A 88 27.44 4.88 21.16
C VAL A 88 28.68 4.94 22.05
N ALA A 89 28.64 4.36 23.25
CA ALA A 89 29.80 4.25 24.13
C ALA A 89 30.90 3.32 23.56
N ALA A 90 30.52 2.24 22.88
CA ALA A 90 31.44 1.28 22.27
C ALA A 90 32.12 1.82 20.99
N SER A 91 31.46 2.74 20.29
CA SER A 91 31.96 3.36 19.05
C SER A 91 32.70 4.69 19.28
N GLY A 92 32.71 5.21 20.51
CA GLY A 92 33.30 6.50 20.87
C GLY A 92 34.84 6.51 20.89
N GLY A 93 35.44 6.99 19.81
CA GLY A 93 36.79 7.58 19.80
C GLY A 93 36.78 8.99 20.40
N THR A 94 37.80 9.32 21.20
CA THR A 94 37.93 10.55 22.00
C THR A 94 37.96 11.83 21.16
N ALA A 95 36.87 12.62 21.08
CA ALA A 95 36.96 14.06 20.75
C ALA A 95 35.72 14.94 20.99
N ALA A 96 34.48 14.43 21.11
CA ALA A 96 33.29 15.28 21.26
C ALA A 96 32.25 14.67 22.22
N PRO A 97 31.41 15.47 22.91
CA PRO A 97 30.27 14.94 23.64
C PRO A 97 29.36 14.20 22.66
N LEU A 98 29.12 12.92 22.95
CA LEU A 98 28.26 12.07 22.13
C LEU A 98 26.80 12.57 22.25
N PRO A 99 26.03 12.56 21.15
CA PRO A 99 24.61 12.90 21.22
C PRO A 99 23.88 11.94 22.18
N SER A 100 22.89 12.47 22.90
CA SER A 100 22.04 11.62 23.73
C SER A 100 21.24 10.65 22.85
N PRO A 101 21.09 9.38 23.25
CA PRO A 101 20.20 8.45 22.59
C PRO A 101 18.78 9.04 22.49
N THR A 102 18.14 8.82 21.35
CA THR A 102 16.76 9.26 21.11
C THR A 102 15.95 8.07 20.62
N LEU A 103 14.64 8.09 20.91
CA LEU A 103 13.74 7.08 20.39
C LEU A 103 13.56 7.28 18.88
N PRO A 104 13.43 6.20 18.11
CA PRO A 104 13.13 6.28 16.69
C PRO A 104 11.74 6.92 16.48
N GLN A 105 11.59 7.60 15.34
CA GLN A 105 10.34 8.21 14.93
C GLN A 105 10.09 7.85 13.45
N CYS A 106 9.03 7.11 13.17
CA CYS A 106 8.56 6.73 11.84
C CYS A 106 7.05 6.92 11.65
N GLY A 107 6.38 7.54 12.62
CA GLY A 107 4.99 7.97 12.51
C GLY A 107 4.76 8.92 11.35
N ASN A 108 3.53 8.95 10.86
CA ASN A 108 3.14 9.84 9.79
C ASN A 108 2.44 11.06 10.40
N PRO A 109 3.07 12.25 10.42
CA PRO A 109 2.51 13.42 11.09
C PRO A 109 1.16 13.89 10.52
N LEU A 110 0.76 13.38 9.35
CA LEU A 110 -0.54 13.66 8.74
C LEU A 110 -1.65 12.74 9.26
N LEU A 111 -1.33 11.58 9.85
CA LEU A 111 -2.30 10.60 10.32
C LEU A 111 -2.71 10.80 11.79
N GLY A 112 -1.87 11.45 12.60
CA GLY A 112 -2.12 11.58 14.03
C GLY A 112 -2.09 10.23 14.75
N ASP A 113 -1.21 9.34 14.30
CA ASP A 113 -0.97 8.04 14.90
C ASP A 113 -0.38 8.15 16.31
N LEU A 114 -0.67 7.15 17.14
CA LEU A 114 -0.15 7.03 18.50
C LEU A 114 1.25 6.41 18.50
N ARG A 115 1.46 5.42 17.63
CA ARG A 115 2.70 4.67 17.45
C ARG A 115 2.77 4.19 16.00
N ALA A 116 3.99 4.07 15.49
CA ALA A 116 4.26 3.46 14.20
C ALA A 116 5.38 2.43 14.23
N ALA A 117 5.32 1.46 13.32
CA ALA A 117 6.41 0.54 13.03
C ALA A 117 6.53 0.37 11.52
N SER A 118 7.75 0.20 11.01
CA SER A 118 7.99 0.03 9.59
C SER A 118 9.19 -0.85 9.28
N VAL A 119 9.10 -1.51 8.12
CA VAL A 119 10.24 -2.15 7.46
C VAL A 119 10.29 -1.68 6.01
N ALA A 120 11.43 -1.13 5.61
CA ALA A 120 11.70 -0.67 4.26
C ALA A 120 12.90 -1.42 3.70
N GLY A 121 12.87 -1.72 2.40
CA GLY A 121 13.97 -2.38 1.73
C GLY A 121 14.12 -1.99 0.27
N HIS A 122 15.35 -2.14 -0.22
CA HIS A 122 15.76 -1.84 -1.58
C HIS A 122 16.37 -3.08 -2.23
N ALA A 123 16.14 -3.26 -3.53
CA ALA A 123 16.74 -4.36 -4.29
C ALA A 123 18.23 -4.15 -4.58
N PHE A 124 18.74 -2.92 -4.39
CA PHE A 124 20.12 -2.53 -4.63
C PHE A 124 20.70 -1.86 -3.39
N ALA A 125 22.02 -1.93 -3.20
CA ALA A 125 22.67 -1.18 -2.14
C ALA A 125 22.70 0.31 -2.48
N LEU A 126 22.71 1.17 -1.45
CA LEU A 126 22.82 2.61 -1.64
C LEU A 126 24.10 2.96 -2.43
N GLY A 127 23.91 3.60 -3.59
CA GLY A 127 24.99 4.04 -4.47
C GLY A 127 25.36 3.07 -5.58
N ASP A 128 24.78 1.86 -5.61
CA ASP A 128 24.98 0.93 -6.72
C ASP A 128 24.17 1.36 -7.96
N PRO A 129 24.68 1.13 -9.19
CA PRO A 129 23.90 1.30 -10.39
C PRO A 129 22.66 0.41 -10.39
N ILE A 130 21.52 0.97 -10.79
CA ILE A 130 20.25 0.23 -10.92
C ILE A 130 20.16 -0.32 -12.35
N GLU A 131 20.01 -1.64 -12.47
CA GLU A 131 19.73 -2.29 -13.76
C GLU A 131 18.22 -2.35 -14.00
N VAL A 132 17.74 -1.67 -15.05
CA VAL A 132 16.33 -1.67 -15.46
C VAL A 132 16.04 -2.78 -16.50
N PRO A 133 14.85 -3.42 -16.52
CA PRO A 133 13.69 -3.11 -15.70
C PRO A 133 13.71 -3.76 -14.30
N VAL A 134 13.21 -3.01 -13.32
CA VAL A 134 12.97 -3.37 -11.92
C VAL A 134 11.46 -3.40 -11.63
N ALA A 135 10.78 -4.45 -12.10
CA ALA A 135 9.34 -4.63 -11.96
C ALA A 135 8.86 -4.65 -10.50
N GLY A 136 8.26 -3.54 -10.03
CA GLY A 136 7.69 -3.41 -8.68
C GLY A 136 8.66 -3.74 -7.52
N GLY A 137 9.96 -3.79 -7.78
CA GLY A 137 10.94 -4.39 -6.87
C GLY A 137 12.07 -3.46 -6.45
N ALA A 138 12.10 -2.22 -6.94
CA ALA A 138 13.21 -1.30 -6.68
C ALA A 138 13.25 -0.91 -5.20
N SER A 139 12.10 -0.53 -4.66
CA SER A 139 11.91 -0.29 -3.24
C SER A 139 10.55 -0.79 -2.78
N ARG A 140 10.50 -1.15 -1.50
CA ARG A 140 9.28 -1.56 -0.82
C ARG A 140 9.32 -1.13 0.63
N ALA A 141 8.21 -0.62 1.13
CA ALA A 141 8.01 -0.36 2.55
C ALA A 141 6.68 -0.95 3.01
N ILE A 142 6.66 -1.48 4.23
CA ILE A 142 5.44 -1.78 4.97
C ILE A 142 5.50 -0.95 6.24
N GLU A 143 4.45 -0.17 6.47
CA GLU A 143 4.26 0.70 7.62
C GLU A 143 2.97 0.29 8.33
N VAL A 144 3.00 0.31 9.64
CA VAL A 144 1.87 0.00 10.52
C VAL A 144 1.71 1.17 11.47
N TYR A 145 0.49 1.68 11.58
CA TYR A 145 0.14 2.79 12.44
C TYR A 145 -0.95 2.35 13.42
N GLU A 146 -0.74 2.61 14.69
CA GLU A 146 -1.80 2.53 15.70
C GLU A 146 -2.53 3.87 15.74
N MET A 147 -3.84 3.83 15.48
CA MET A 147 -4.70 5.00 15.49
C MET A 147 -5.41 5.10 16.85
N PRO A 148 -5.90 6.30 17.23
CA PRO A 148 -6.61 6.48 18.49
C PRO A 148 -7.84 5.58 18.66
N ASP A 149 -8.52 5.27 17.55
CA ASP A 149 -9.66 4.37 17.48
C ASP A 149 -9.89 3.88 16.03
N ALA A 150 -10.86 2.97 15.87
CA ALA A 150 -11.23 2.40 14.56
C ALA A 150 -11.81 3.45 13.59
N ASP A 151 -12.54 4.45 14.08
CA ASP A 151 -13.12 5.50 13.24
C ASP A 151 -12.01 6.40 12.65
N ALA A 152 -10.96 6.66 13.43
CA ALA A 152 -9.77 7.37 12.97
C ALA A 152 -9.00 6.58 11.91
N ALA A 153 -8.82 5.26 12.10
CA ALA A 153 -8.19 4.40 11.09
C ALA A 153 -8.99 4.35 9.79
N GLN A 154 -10.31 4.19 9.89
CA GLN A 154 -11.21 4.25 8.74
C GLN A 154 -11.12 5.59 8.02
N THR A 155 -11.13 6.69 8.76
CA THR A 155 -11.05 8.05 8.20
C THR A 155 -9.72 8.27 7.49
N ALA A 156 -8.61 7.79 8.06
CA ALA A 156 -7.29 7.88 7.43
C ALA A 156 -7.27 7.18 6.06
N VAL A 157 -7.69 5.91 6.01
CA VAL A 157 -7.70 5.14 4.75
C VAL A 157 -8.71 5.72 3.75
N ALA A 158 -9.88 6.15 4.19
CA ALA A 158 -10.88 6.77 3.32
C ALA A 158 -10.42 8.11 2.75
N THR A 159 -9.65 8.89 3.52
CA THR A 159 -9.07 10.17 3.06
C THR A 159 -8.06 9.93 1.95
N GLU A 160 -7.15 8.97 2.15
CA GLU A 160 -6.16 8.60 1.14
C GLU A 160 -6.84 8.06 -0.12
N ALA A 161 -7.82 7.16 0.02
CA ALA A 161 -8.58 6.62 -1.10
C ALA A 161 -9.39 7.69 -1.87
N ALA A 162 -9.77 8.79 -1.22
CA ALA A 162 -10.46 9.90 -1.86
C ALA A 162 -9.53 10.84 -2.63
N ASP A 163 -8.22 10.81 -2.39
CA ASP A 163 -7.23 11.73 -2.98
C ASP A 163 -6.71 11.26 -4.36
N ILE A 164 -7.59 10.74 -5.21
CA ILE A 164 -7.21 10.35 -6.58
C ILE A 164 -6.60 11.51 -7.36
N ASP A 165 -7.08 12.73 -7.12
CA ASP A 165 -6.61 13.93 -7.80
C ASP A 165 -5.19 14.31 -7.34
N GLY A 166 -4.86 14.20 -6.04
CA GLY A 166 -3.51 14.38 -5.52
C GLY A 166 -2.51 13.38 -6.12
N TRP A 167 -2.96 12.14 -6.31
CA TRP A 167 -2.21 11.09 -7.00
C TRP A 167 -2.08 11.31 -8.51
N ALA A 168 -3.07 11.94 -9.13
CA ALA A 168 -3.10 12.25 -10.55
C ALA A 168 -2.41 13.58 -10.90
N VAL A 169 -2.05 14.43 -9.92
CA VAL A 169 -1.32 15.67 -10.21
C VAL A 169 0.02 15.33 -10.85
N ASP A 170 0.16 15.69 -12.12
CA ASP A 170 1.42 15.64 -12.85
C ASP A 170 2.45 16.48 -12.10
N GLN A 171 3.49 15.83 -11.58
CA GLN A 171 4.70 16.52 -11.16
C GLN A 171 5.61 16.66 -12.37
N GLU A 172 5.10 17.28 -13.46
CA GLU A 172 5.92 17.62 -14.61
C GLU A 172 7.18 18.31 -14.09
N THR A 173 8.34 17.67 -14.31
CA THR A 173 9.61 18.31 -13.99
C THR A 173 9.67 19.58 -14.85
N PRO A 174 9.95 20.76 -14.26
CA PRO A 174 10.07 22.00 -15.03
C PRO A 174 11.00 21.79 -16.22
N ARG A 175 10.66 22.41 -17.36
CA ARG A 175 11.44 22.37 -18.60
C ARG A 175 12.94 22.43 -18.30
N VAL A 176 13.67 21.37 -18.65
CA VAL A 176 15.12 21.37 -18.55
C VAL A 176 15.65 22.08 -19.79
N ASP A 177 16.05 23.34 -19.62
CA ASP A 177 16.78 24.08 -20.65
C ASP A 177 18.20 23.52 -20.72
N ASN A 178 18.58 22.99 -21.89
CA ASN A 178 19.96 22.57 -22.09
C ASN A 178 20.88 23.81 -22.12
N PRO A 179 22.17 23.66 -21.77
CA PRO A 179 23.14 24.77 -21.80
C PRO A 179 23.32 25.43 -23.17
N ASP A 180 22.91 24.76 -24.26
CA ASP A 180 22.96 25.25 -25.63
C ASP A 180 21.69 25.99 -26.08
N GLY A 181 20.72 26.19 -25.17
CA GLY A 181 19.45 26.85 -25.45
C GLY A 181 18.45 26.00 -26.23
N THR A 182 18.74 24.70 -26.42
CA THR A 182 17.77 23.75 -26.95
C THR A 182 16.87 23.23 -25.83
N TYR A 183 15.63 22.95 -26.19
CA TYR A 183 14.66 22.27 -25.35
C TYR A 183 14.51 20.84 -25.87
N LEU A 184 14.39 19.87 -24.96
CA LEU A 184 13.88 18.54 -25.29
C LEU A 184 12.41 18.50 -24.89
N PRO A 185 11.47 18.57 -25.86
CA PRO A 185 10.06 18.31 -25.61
C PRO A 185 9.90 16.94 -24.99
N ARG A 186 9.29 16.92 -23.81
CA ARG A 186 8.91 15.69 -23.13
C ARG A 186 7.40 15.65 -23.08
N THR A 187 6.83 14.56 -23.57
CA THR A 187 5.45 14.20 -23.29
C THR A 187 5.47 13.21 -22.15
N VAL A 188 4.85 13.57 -21.02
CA VAL A 188 4.61 12.64 -19.92
C VAL A 188 3.24 12.00 -20.13
N THR A 189 3.20 10.67 -20.10
CA THR A 189 1.94 9.92 -20.00
C THR A 189 1.83 9.44 -18.57
N SER A 190 0.82 9.93 -17.85
CA SER A 190 0.50 9.52 -16.49
C SER A 190 -0.78 8.69 -16.50
N ALA A 191 -0.77 7.56 -15.81
CA ALA A 191 -1.94 6.77 -15.48
C ALA A 191 -2.00 6.63 -13.96
N ALA A 192 -3.01 7.26 -13.36
CA ALA A 192 -3.29 7.16 -11.93
C ALA A 192 -4.64 6.46 -11.70
N GLY A 193 -4.76 5.76 -10.58
CA GLY A 193 -5.97 5.00 -10.26
C GLY A 193 -6.08 4.72 -8.77
N VAL A 194 -7.32 4.54 -8.32
CA VAL A 194 -7.66 4.07 -6.97
C VAL A 194 -8.68 2.97 -7.11
N ASP A 195 -8.37 1.79 -6.57
CA ASP A 195 -9.24 0.62 -6.61
C ASP A 195 -9.39 0.02 -5.21
N GLU A 196 -10.61 -0.33 -4.82
CA GLU A 196 -10.86 -1.16 -3.63
C GLU A 196 -10.35 -2.59 -3.91
N VAL A 197 -9.68 -3.20 -2.93
CA VAL A 197 -9.06 -4.52 -3.08
C VAL A 197 -9.48 -5.46 -1.95
N ASP A 198 -9.62 -6.75 -2.29
CA ASP A 198 -10.00 -7.78 -1.33
C ASP A 198 -8.80 -8.23 -0.50
N LEU A 199 -8.76 -7.82 0.77
CA LEU A 199 -7.85 -8.35 1.79
C LEU A 199 -8.71 -8.92 2.93
N PRO A 200 -8.65 -10.24 3.20
CA PRO A 200 -9.58 -10.88 4.14
C PRO A 200 -9.62 -10.23 5.52
N GLY A 201 -10.76 -9.65 5.88
CA GLY A 201 -11.00 -9.01 7.17
C GLY A 201 -10.45 -7.58 7.30
N TRP A 202 -10.05 -6.95 6.20
CA TRP A 202 -9.56 -5.58 6.13
C TRP A 202 -10.35 -4.78 5.10
N THR A 203 -10.58 -3.50 5.35
CA THR A 203 -10.98 -2.58 4.28
C THR A 203 -9.71 -2.05 3.64
N ALA A 204 -9.56 -2.19 2.32
CA ALA A 204 -8.31 -1.84 1.66
C ALA A 204 -8.51 -1.22 0.28
N TYR A 205 -7.64 -0.28 -0.04
CA TYR A 205 -7.57 0.40 -1.33
C TYR A 205 -6.14 0.40 -1.83
N VAL A 206 -5.96 0.30 -3.14
CA VAL A 206 -4.67 0.47 -3.79
C VAL A 206 -4.71 1.71 -4.67
N LEU A 207 -3.75 2.60 -4.44
CA LEU A 207 -3.51 3.80 -5.22
C LEU A 207 -2.30 3.54 -6.10
N THR A 208 -2.43 3.83 -7.38
CA THR A 208 -1.48 3.41 -8.41
C THR A 208 -1.07 4.62 -9.23
N ARG A 209 0.19 4.68 -9.63
CA ARG A 209 0.71 5.69 -10.54
C ARG A 209 1.76 5.09 -11.45
N ASP A 210 1.50 5.13 -12.75
CA ASP A 210 2.44 4.76 -13.78
C ASP A 210 2.75 5.99 -14.63
N GLU A 211 4.03 6.29 -14.80
CA GLU A 211 4.50 7.39 -15.63
C GLU A 211 5.52 6.91 -16.66
N ALA A 212 5.41 7.45 -17.87
CA ALA A 212 6.43 7.30 -18.89
C ALA A 212 6.67 8.65 -19.58
N SER A 213 7.93 8.96 -19.83
CA SER A 213 8.32 10.18 -20.54
C SER A 213 8.85 9.84 -21.93
N PHE A 214 8.37 10.54 -22.94
CA PHE A 214 8.76 10.35 -24.33
C PHE A 214 9.29 11.65 -24.95
N GLN A 215 10.28 11.51 -25.83
CA GLN A 215 10.73 12.55 -26.75
C GLN A 215 9.70 12.73 -27.89
N ASP A 216 9.82 13.80 -28.67
CA ASP A 216 8.97 14.06 -29.84
C ASP A 216 9.01 12.96 -30.92
N ASP A 217 10.13 12.24 -31.03
CA ASP A 217 10.27 11.12 -31.95
C ASP A 217 9.66 9.81 -31.41
N GLY A 218 9.07 9.86 -30.21
CA GLY A 218 8.46 8.74 -29.50
C GLY A 218 9.45 7.85 -28.75
N SER A 219 10.74 8.16 -28.74
CA SER A 219 11.74 7.44 -27.92
C SER A 219 11.60 7.80 -26.44
N ALA A 220 12.01 6.91 -25.53
CA ALA A 220 11.95 7.17 -24.10
C ALA A 220 12.89 8.32 -23.71
N ALA A 221 12.36 9.31 -22.99
CA ALA A 221 13.11 10.46 -22.49
C ALA A 221 13.66 10.25 -21.06
N ALA A 222 13.04 9.34 -20.31
CA ALA A 222 13.46 8.88 -18.99
C ALA A 222 12.97 7.44 -18.80
N ASP A 223 13.54 6.75 -17.82
CA ASP A 223 13.04 5.44 -17.42
C ASP A 223 11.59 5.58 -16.92
N PRO A 224 10.71 4.63 -17.26
CA PRO A 224 9.35 4.61 -16.74
C PRO A 224 9.36 4.47 -15.21
N TYR A 225 8.32 5.00 -14.59
CA TYR A 225 8.09 4.94 -13.15
C TYR A 225 6.76 4.24 -12.90
N SER A 226 6.72 3.34 -11.92
CA SER A 226 5.52 2.63 -11.49
C SER A 226 5.50 2.56 -9.98
N ALA A 227 4.45 3.07 -9.36
CA ALA A 227 4.26 3.07 -7.93
C ALA A 227 2.87 2.60 -7.54
N ALA A 228 2.80 1.94 -6.38
CA ALA A 228 1.55 1.56 -5.76
C ALA A 228 1.63 1.76 -4.24
N HIS A 229 0.67 2.47 -3.67
CA HIS A 229 0.43 2.51 -2.22
C HIS A 229 -0.87 1.76 -1.94
N LEU A 230 -0.75 0.64 -1.23
CA LEU A 230 -1.91 -0.04 -0.65
C LEU A 230 -2.11 0.46 0.76
N TRP A 231 -3.32 0.88 1.07
CA TRP A 231 -3.75 1.28 2.40
C TRP A 231 -4.84 0.33 2.87
N ALA A 232 -4.69 -0.22 4.06
CA ALA A 232 -5.65 -1.11 4.67
C ALA A 232 -5.90 -0.71 6.13
N GLU A 233 -7.13 -0.85 6.59
CA GLU A 233 -7.49 -0.63 7.99
C GLU A 233 -8.24 -1.80 8.60
N ARG A 234 -8.02 -1.99 9.91
CA ARG A 234 -8.74 -2.94 10.76
C ARG A 234 -8.45 -2.65 12.24
N ASP A 235 -9.45 -2.75 13.10
CA ASP A 235 -9.30 -2.74 14.58
C ASP A 235 -8.54 -1.51 15.14
N GLY A 236 -8.58 -0.36 14.46
CA GLY A 236 -7.81 0.83 14.85
C GLY A 236 -6.35 0.83 14.37
N LEU A 237 -5.97 -0.12 13.52
CA LEU A 237 -4.68 -0.17 12.85
C LEU A 237 -4.83 0.26 11.40
N VAL A 238 -3.83 0.99 10.91
CA VAL A 238 -3.64 1.26 9.48
C VAL A 238 -2.35 0.58 9.03
N VAL A 239 -2.44 -0.18 7.95
CA VAL A 239 -1.29 -0.79 7.28
C VAL A 239 -1.12 -0.12 5.93
N ARG A 240 0.08 0.36 5.64
CA ARG A 240 0.44 0.92 4.35
C ARG A 240 1.57 0.12 3.73
N VAL A 241 1.37 -0.33 2.50
CA VAL A 241 2.40 -0.96 1.68
C VAL A 241 2.73 -0.04 0.53
N GLN A 242 3.98 0.41 0.46
CA GLN A 242 4.49 1.22 -0.64
C GLN A 242 5.40 0.34 -1.50
N VAL A 243 5.17 0.39 -2.81
CA VAL A 243 6.00 -0.30 -3.80
C VAL A 243 6.37 0.67 -4.91
N VAL A 244 7.64 0.65 -5.30
CA VAL A 244 8.14 1.36 -6.47
C VAL A 244 8.94 0.43 -7.37
N GLY A 245 8.75 0.59 -8.67
CA GLY A 245 9.52 -0.02 -9.74
C GLY A 245 9.41 0.81 -11.02
N ASP A 246 9.76 0.21 -12.15
CA ASP A 246 9.75 0.88 -13.46
C ASP A 246 8.85 0.20 -14.49
N THR A 247 8.24 -0.94 -14.13
CA THR A 247 7.39 -1.68 -15.06
C THR A 247 5.93 -1.37 -14.76
N PRO A 248 5.20 -0.69 -15.66
CA PRO A 248 3.80 -0.31 -15.44
C PRO A 248 2.91 -1.49 -15.03
N GLY A 249 2.02 -1.25 -14.08
CA GLY A 249 1.11 -2.25 -13.51
C GLY A 249 1.75 -3.32 -12.60
N GLN A 250 3.08 -3.43 -12.51
CA GLN A 250 3.72 -4.42 -11.64
C GLN A 250 3.74 -3.99 -10.17
N ALA A 251 3.82 -2.68 -9.89
CA ALA A 251 3.83 -2.18 -8.52
C ALA A 251 2.58 -2.61 -7.72
N VAL A 252 1.41 -2.58 -8.35
CA VAL A 252 0.12 -2.98 -7.75
C VAL A 252 0.11 -4.45 -7.37
N ALA A 253 0.48 -5.32 -8.31
CA ALA A 253 0.54 -6.76 -8.07
C ALA A 253 1.52 -7.09 -6.93
N THR A 254 2.65 -6.40 -6.90
CA THR A 254 3.63 -6.56 -5.83
C THR A 254 3.14 -6.02 -4.47
N ALA A 255 2.42 -4.90 -4.45
CA ALA A 255 1.85 -4.35 -3.21
C ALA A 255 0.81 -5.31 -2.61
N LEU A 256 -0.08 -5.86 -3.44
CA LEU A 256 -1.08 -6.85 -3.04
C LEU A 256 -0.44 -8.15 -2.54
N ALA A 257 0.57 -8.66 -3.25
CA ALA A 257 1.30 -9.86 -2.82
C ALA A 257 2.00 -9.64 -1.47
N THR A 258 2.60 -8.46 -1.27
CA THR A 258 3.26 -8.09 -0.01
C THR A 258 2.26 -7.98 1.12
N ALA A 259 1.14 -7.27 0.92
CA ALA A 259 0.09 -7.15 1.92
C ALA A 259 -0.44 -8.54 2.32
N THR A 260 -0.70 -9.41 1.34
CA THR A 260 -1.14 -10.79 1.58
C THR A 260 -0.13 -11.58 2.42
N GLN A 261 1.17 -11.49 2.11
CA GLN A 261 2.22 -12.15 2.88
C GLN A 261 2.32 -11.61 4.31
N TYR A 262 2.19 -10.29 4.49
CA TYR A 262 2.16 -9.67 5.81
C TYR A 262 0.96 -10.16 6.63
N LEU A 263 -0.24 -10.20 6.04
CA LEU A 263 -1.44 -10.72 6.71
C LEU A 263 -1.34 -12.21 7.08
N GLN A 264 -0.65 -13.01 6.27
CA GLN A 264 -0.34 -14.40 6.61
C GLN A 264 0.57 -14.48 7.84
N ALA A 265 1.56 -13.59 7.95
CA ALA A 265 2.43 -13.52 9.12
C ALA A 265 1.70 -13.09 10.41
N LEU A 266 0.64 -12.26 10.30
CA LEU A 266 -0.23 -11.89 11.42
C LEU A 266 -1.06 -13.06 11.96
N SER A 267 -1.33 -14.06 11.11
CA SER A 267 -2.19 -15.20 11.43
C SER A 267 -1.41 -16.40 11.97
N GLY A 268 -0.10 -16.24 12.18
CA GLY A 268 0.87 -17.28 12.57
C GLY A 268 0.65 -17.89 13.95
#